data_AF-A0A081N8D3-F1
#
_entry.id   AF-A0A081N8D3-F1
#
_cell.length_a   1.000
_cell.length_b   1.000
_cell.length_c   1.000
_cell.angle_alpha   90.00
_cell.angle_beta   90.00
_cell.angle_gamma   90.00
#
_symmetry.space_group_name_H-M   'P 1'
#
loop_
_entity.id
_entity.type
_entity.pdbx_description
1 polymer ?
#
loop_
_entity_poly.entity_id
_entity_poly.type
_entity_poly.pdbx_seq_one_letter_code
_entity_poly.pdbx_strand_id
1 'polypeptide(L)'
;MLRRYSHSVKQVISKDQWAVTGEAGAFIDLFYSPGTDSISYVNCMISEAIDAHRKQKDVPEKVFDILNRDYIAWADRTTANIQAGYHFWDDDVVGAMKILWDLTNSVWFNGTKFRNMIFEKGFIDKVLEYDAQFMSMLDRFENLRNLNKRVVGLLHHWKAASGRTASYEWIDYFEHLTFLRDDVVERTKGAPSPYSDIEKAFMRVEDMAVNLFLLAVEDTMPDKLALIKEKSASLWVNPYAVSLNCENWDSDGLFQRLHTDRDISYMRDAFKKVISF
;
A
#
# COMPACT_ATOMS: atom_id res chain seq x y z
N MET A 1 -1.29 -3.84 30.41
CA MET A 1 -1.35 -3.78 28.93
C MET A 1 -2.81 -3.76 28.50
N LEU A 2 -3.21 -2.85 27.62
CA LEU A 2 -4.58 -2.77 27.09
C LEU A 2 -4.87 -4.02 26.24
N ARG A 3 -5.91 -4.77 26.58
CA ARG A 3 -6.34 -5.94 25.80
C ARG A 3 -7.31 -5.50 24.72
N ARG A 4 -7.26 -6.14 23.54
CA ARG A 4 -8.14 -5.82 22.40
C ARG A 4 -8.10 -4.34 22.04
N TYR A 5 -6.90 -3.77 22.02
CA TYR A 5 -6.67 -2.38 21.68
C TYR A 5 -7.27 -2.08 20.30
N SER A 6 -6.82 -2.83 19.28
CA SER A 6 -7.40 -2.76 17.95
C SER A 6 -8.72 -3.52 17.87
N HIS A 7 -9.74 -2.90 17.30
CA HIS A 7 -11.06 -3.51 17.11
C HIS A 7 -11.77 -2.89 15.91
N SER A 8 -12.68 -3.68 15.33
CA SER A 8 -13.52 -3.27 14.21
C SER A 8 -14.90 -2.83 14.67
N VAL A 9 -15.72 -2.39 13.71
CA VAL A 9 -17.10 -1.94 13.91
C VAL A 9 -17.95 -2.43 12.74
N LYS A 10 -19.26 -2.61 12.96
CA LYS A 10 -20.18 -3.02 11.89
C LYS A 10 -20.68 -1.86 11.04
N GLN A 11 -20.74 -0.67 11.63
CA GLN A 11 -21.25 0.55 11.01
C GLN A 11 -20.73 1.77 11.79
N VAL A 12 -20.26 2.79 11.08
CA VAL A 12 -19.81 4.09 11.63
C VAL A 12 -20.74 5.25 11.31
N ILE A 13 -21.58 5.15 10.28
CA ILE A 13 -22.50 6.22 9.87
C ILE A 13 -23.81 5.64 9.35
N SER A 14 -24.94 6.28 9.66
CA SER A 14 -26.28 5.87 9.22
C SER A 14 -27.05 6.98 8.53
N LYS A 15 -27.95 6.61 7.61
CA LYS A 15 -28.98 7.51 7.07
C LYS A 15 -29.94 8.00 8.16
N ASP A 16 -30.08 7.24 9.25
CA ASP A 16 -30.89 7.59 10.44
C ASP A 16 -30.22 8.61 11.38
N GLN A 17 -29.30 9.42 10.86
CA GLN A 17 -28.74 10.59 11.54
C GLN A 17 -27.93 10.29 12.82
N TRP A 18 -27.29 9.13 12.88
CA TRP A 18 -26.31 8.81 13.92
C TRP A 18 -24.98 8.37 13.29
N ALA A 19 -23.89 8.59 14.01
CA ALA A 19 -22.55 8.20 13.61
C ALA A 19 -21.64 7.99 14.84
N VAL A 20 -20.57 7.20 14.67
CA VAL A 20 -19.54 6.97 15.69
C VAL A 20 -18.15 7.13 15.06
N THR A 21 -17.22 7.74 15.78
CA THR A 21 -15.86 8.07 15.31
C THR A 21 -14.84 7.85 16.43
N GLY A 22 -13.56 7.77 16.07
CA GLY A 22 -12.47 7.53 17.01
C GLY A 22 -12.60 6.23 17.77
N GLU A 23 -12.25 6.25 19.06
CA GLU A 23 -12.26 5.05 19.93
C GLU A 23 -13.66 4.43 20.11
N ALA A 24 -14.73 5.16 19.83
CA ALA A 24 -16.10 4.63 19.85
C ALA A 24 -16.48 3.88 18.54
N GLY A 25 -15.68 4.02 17.49
CA GLY A 25 -15.85 3.35 16.20
C GLY A 25 -14.89 2.17 16.02
N ALA A 26 -14.29 2.06 14.83
CA ALA A 26 -13.14 1.17 14.64
C ALA A 26 -11.87 1.85 15.17
N PHE A 27 -11.03 1.09 15.85
CA PHE A 27 -9.75 1.57 16.36
C PHE A 27 -8.62 0.70 15.82
N ILE A 28 -7.76 1.33 15.00
CA ILE A 28 -6.70 0.67 14.24
C ILE A 28 -5.48 0.46 15.13
N ASP A 29 -4.65 -0.51 14.80
CA ASP A 29 -3.32 -0.68 15.40
C ASP A 29 -2.49 0.63 15.36
N LEU A 30 -1.70 0.87 16.42
CA LEU A 30 -1.02 2.15 16.67
C LEU A 30 0.17 2.41 15.76
N PHE A 31 0.77 1.36 15.21
CA PHE A 31 1.97 1.51 14.39
C PHE A 31 1.66 2.31 13.12
N TYR A 32 2.51 3.28 12.78
CA TYR A 32 2.29 4.31 11.74
C TYR A 32 1.22 5.38 12.05
N SER A 33 0.65 5.41 13.26
CA SER A 33 -0.34 6.41 13.69
C SER A 33 -1.62 6.53 12.83
N PRO A 34 -2.20 5.44 12.27
CA PRO A 34 -3.39 5.52 11.41
C PRO A 34 -4.66 5.95 12.17
N GLY A 35 -4.65 5.99 13.51
CA GLY A 35 -5.79 6.37 14.33
C GLY A 35 -6.30 7.79 14.05
N THR A 36 -5.40 8.76 13.86
CA THR A 36 -5.78 10.14 13.53
C THR A 36 -6.35 10.23 12.12
N ASP A 37 -5.79 9.49 11.17
CA ASP A 37 -6.36 9.38 9.82
C ASP A 37 -7.76 8.79 9.88
N SER A 38 -7.98 7.78 10.72
CA SER A 38 -9.27 7.13 10.95
C SER A 38 -10.32 8.11 11.49
N ILE A 39 -9.97 8.87 12.53
CA ILE A 39 -10.82 9.91 13.11
C ILE A 39 -11.17 10.96 12.06
N SER A 40 -10.18 11.40 11.29
CA SER A 40 -10.34 12.42 10.26
C SER A 40 -11.24 11.94 9.13
N TYR A 41 -11.05 10.69 8.68
CA TYR A 41 -11.89 10.04 7.68
C TYR A 41 -13.36 10.08 8.09
N VAL A 42 -13.68 9.56 9.28
CA VAL A 42 -15.07 9.49 9.73
C VAL A 42 -15.65 10.87 9.98
N ASN A 43 -14.88 11.80 10.54
CA ASN A 43 -15.35 13.17 10.74
C ASN A 43 -15.67 13.89 9.42
N CYS A 44 -14.93 13.62 8.34
CA CYS A 44 -15.27 14.12 7.01
C CYS A 44 -16.60 13.52 6.51
N MET A 45 -16.82 12.21 6.66
CA MET A 45 -18.09 11.57 6.33
C MET A 45 -19.27 12.18 7.10
N ILE A 46 -19.11 12.37 8.41
CA ILE A 46 -20.11 12.97 9.29
C ILE A 46 -20.41 14.41 8.86
N SER A 47 -19.38 15.21 8.58
CA SER A 47 -19.54 16.61 8.19
C SER A 47 -20.33 16.77 6.90
N GLU A 48 -20.05 15.92 5.90
CA GLU A 48 -20.79 15.90 4.64
C GLU A 48 -22.24 15.45 4.82
N ALA A 49 -22.49 14.43 5.64
CA ALA A 49 -23.86 13.99 5.94
C ALA A 49 -24.67 15.06 6.66
N ILE A 50 -24.07 15.79 7.61
CA ILE A 50 -24.70 16.93 8.30
C ILE A 50 -25.02 18.05 7.30
N ASP A 51 -24.08 18.40 6.42
CA ASP A 51 -24.29 19.46 5.43
C ASP A 51 -25.38 19.09 4.41
N ALA A 52 -25.39 17.84 3.93
CA ALA A 52 -26.45 17.31 3.08
C ALA A 52 -27.82 17.37 3.77
N HIS A 53 -27.91 16.94 5.04
CA HIS A 53 -29.15 17.01 5.81
C HIS A 53 -29.63 18.45 5.99
N ARG A 54 -28.74 19.39 6.35
CA ARG A 54 -29.07 20.81 6.50
C ARG A 54 -29.61 21.43 5.21
N LYS A 55 -29.13 20.97 4.06
CA LYS A 55 -29.59 21.37 2.73
C LYS A 55 -30.84 20.62 2.26
N GLN A 56 -31.42 19.77 3.10
CA GLN A 56 -32.56 18.90 2.76
C GLN A 56 -32.29 18.04 1.53
N LYS A 57 -31.02 17.65 1.32
CA LYS A 57 -30.63 16.78 0.23
C LYS A 57 -31.01 15.34 0.55
N ASP A 58 -31.74 14.68 -0.35
CA ASP A 58 -31.97 13.24 -0.25
C ASP A 58 -30.72 12.49 -0.69
N VAL A 59 -29.97 11.98 0.29
CA VAL A 59 -28.83 11.11 0.06
C VAL A 59 -29.31 9.65 0.08
N PRO A 60 -29.08 8.87 -0.99
CA PRO A 60 -29.48 7.46 -1.03
C PRO A 60 -28.82 6.63 0.08
N GLU A 61 -29.54 5.66 0.64
CA GLU A 61 -29.00 4.75 1.67
C GLU A 61 -27.71 4.05 1.22
N LYS A 62 -27.67 3.65 -0.07
CA LYS A 62 -26.51 3.04 -0.71
C LYS A 62 -25.22 3.86 -0.54
N VAL A 63 -25.29 5.20 -0.45
CA VAL A 63 -24.11 6.04 -0.19
C VAL A 63 -23.53 5.72 1.19
N PHE A 64 -24.37 5.62 2.21
CA PHE A 64 -23.93 5.26 3.57
C PHE A 64 -23.38 3.84 3.60
N ASP A 65 -23.98 2.88 2.89
CA ASP A 65 -23.47 1.50 2.79
C ASP A 65 -22.05 1.47 2.21
N ILE A 66 -21.81 2.21 1.12
CA ILE A 66 -20.49 2.31 0.49
C ILE A 66 -19.48 2.95 1.44
N LEU A 67 -19.84 4.05 2.10
CA LEU A 67 -18.97 4.72 3.06
C LEU A 67 -18.55 3.80 4.21
N ASN A 68 -19.51 3.04 4.77
CA ASN A 68 -19.23 2.05 5.81
C ASN A 68 -18.32 0.93 5.30
N ARG A 69 -18.68 0.30 4.16
CA ARG A 69 -17.88 -0.77 3.55
C ARG A 69 -16.44 -0.34 3.34
N ASP A 70 -16.25 0.84 2.74
CA ASP A 70 -14.93 1.36 2.40
C ASP A 70 -14.07 1.67 3.62
N TYR A 71 -14.65 2.35 4.62
CA TYR A 71 -13.94 2.71 5.83
C TYR A 71 -13.58 1.47 6.65
N ILE A 72 -14.53 0.56 6.86
CA ILE A 72 -14.31 -0.66 7.65
C ILE A 72 -13.29 -1.55 6.95
N ALA A 73 -13.40 -1.76 5.64
CA ALA A 73 -12.41 -2.53 4.88
C ALA A 73 -11.01 -1.92 4.95
N TRP A 74 -10.90 -0.59 4.92
CA TRP A 74 -9.62 0.10 5.10
C TRP A 74 -9.07 -0.08 6.52
N ALA A 75 -9.89 0.10 7.56
CA ALA A 75 -9.49 -0.02 8.96
C ALA A 75 -9.03 -1.45 9.31
N ASP A 76 -9.80 -2.46 8.89
CA ASP A 76 -9.49 -3.87 9.11
C ASP A 76 -8.22 -4.29 8.37
N ARG A 77 -8.08 -3.89 7.10
CA ARG A 77 -6.89 -4.18 6.30
C ARG A 77 -5.64 -3.51 6.87
N THR A 78 -5.75 -2.26 7.31
CA THR A 78 -4.63 -1.52 7.90
C THR A 78 -4.17 -2.19 9.19
N THR A 79 -5.11 -2.56 10.05
CA THR A 79 -4.83 -3.33 11.28
C THR A 79 -4.13 -4.66 10.96
N ALA A 80 -4.67 -5.45 10.02
CA ALA A 80 -4.09 -6.74 9.65
C ALA A 80 -2.70 -6.59 9.05
N ASN A 81 -2.46 -5.58 8.20
CA ASN A 81 -1.17 -5.32 7.57
C ASN A 81 -0.09 -4.91 8.59
N ILE A 82 -0.45 -4.06 9.55
CA ILE A 82 0.44 -3.67 10.66
C ILE A 82 0.78 -4.90 11.49
N GLN A 83 -0.22 -5.68 11.89
CA GLN A 83 -0.03 -6.82 12.77
C GLN A 83 0.79 -7.93 12.13
N ALA A 84 0.60 -8.19 10.84
CA ALA A 84 1.46 -9.08 10.07
C ALA A 84 2.92 -8.57 10.00
N GLY A 85 3.12 -7.25 10.11
CA GLY A 85 4.43 -6.62 10.14
C GLY A 85 5.25 -6.90 11.40
N TYR A 86 4.61 -7.20 12.53
CA TYR A 86 5.29 -7.40 13.82
C TYR A 86 6.35 -8.50 13.84
N HIS A 87 6.32 -9.41 12.87
CA HIS A 87 7.32 -10.47 12.70
C HIS A 87 8.65 -10.01 12.08
N PHE A 88 8.77 -8.76 11.62
CA PHE A 88 9.95 -8.26 10.94
C PHE A 88 10.80 -7.30 11.77
N TRP A 89 10.31 -6.77 12.90
CA TRP A 89 10.95 -5.65 13.60
C TRP A 89 12.18 -6.02 14.44
N ASP A 90 12.43 -7.31 14.62
CA ASP A 90 13.67 -7.84 15.18
C ASP A 90 14.77 -8.02 14.11
N ASP A 91 14.48 -7.68 12.85
CA ASP A 91 15.43 -7.64 11.74
C ASP A 91 15.54 -6.22 11.20
N ASP A 92 16.75 -5.66 11.18
CA ASP A 92 16.99 -4.29 10.74
C ASP A 92 16.65 -4.12 9.25
N VAL A 93 17.33 -4.85 8.36
CA VAL A 93 17.18 -4.71 6.90
C VAL A 93 15.77 -5.06 6.46
N VAL A 94 15.25 -6.22 6.87
CA VAL A 94 13.91 -6.66 6.45
C VAL A 94 12.82 -5.78 7.07
N GLY A 95 12.99 -5.36 8.32
CA GLY A 95 12.10 -4.40 8.97
C GLY A 95 12.06 -3.06 8.22
N ALA A 96 13.22 -2.50 7.86
CA ALA A 96 13.29 -1.27 7.07
C ALA A 96 12.60 -1.42 5.70
N MET A 97 12.82 -2.53 5.01
CA MET A 97 12.18 -2.80 3.73
C MET A 97 10.66 -2.98 3.85
N LYS A 98 10.18 -3.59 4.94
CA LYS A 98 8.75 -3.67 5.25
C LYS A 98 8.13 -2.29 5.47
N ILE A 99 8.82 -1.40 6.19
CA ILE A 99 8.37 -0.01 6.38
C ILE A 99 8.23 0.70 5.03
N LEU A 100 9.25 0.59 4.17
CA LEU A 100 9.21 1.22 2.85
C LEU A 100 8.12 0.63 1.94
N TRP A 101 7.89 -0.69 2.01
CA TRP A 101 6.78 -1.34 1.32
C TRP A 101 5.42 -0.77 1.77
N ASP A 102 5.19 -0.67 3.07
CA ASP A 102 3.93 -0.13 3.61
C ASP A 102 3.76 1.35 3.27
N LEU A 103 4.82 2.15 3.42
CA LEU A 103 4.81 3.58 3.14
C LEU A 103 4.52 3.87 1.67
N THR A 104 5.21 3.19 0.74
CA THR A 104 4.98 3.36 -0.70
C THR A 104 3.56 2.98 -1.10
N ASN A 105 3.02 1.87 -0.58
CA ASN A 105 1.61 1.49 -0.80
C ASN A 105 0.65 2.56 -0.23
N SER A 106 0.92 3.08 0.97
CA SER A 106 0.08 4.12 1.57
C SER A 106 0.10 5.39 0.71
N VAL A 107 1.26 5.87 0.29
CA VAL A 107 1.39 7.03 -0.61
C VAL A 107 0.64 6.77 -1.93
N TRP A 108 0.82 5.59 -2.53
CA TRP A 108 0.30 5.29 -3.86
C TRP A 108 -1.21 5.04 -3.96
N PHE A 109 -1.84 4.59 -2.87
CA PHE A 109 -3.28 4.25 -2.86
C PHE A 109 -4.06 5.04 -1.81
N ASN A 110 -3.64 5.02 -0.55
CA ASN A 110 -4.35 5.72 0.52
C ASN A 110 -4.23 7.24 0.32
N GLY A 111 -3.04 7.76 0.05
CA GLY A 111 -2.77 9.19 -0.09
C GLY A 111 -3.66 9.86 -1.14
N THR A 112 -3.86 9.24 -2.30
CA THR A 112 -4.78 9.76 -3.32
C THR A 112 -6.24 9.66 -2.91
N LYS A 113 -6.65 8.60 -2.20
CA LYS A 113 -8.01 8.49 -1.66
C LYS A 113 -8.29 9.58 -0.62
N PHE A 114 -7.40 9.77 0.33
CA PHE A 114 -7.54 10.78 1.37
C PHE A 114 -7.60 12.18 0.75
N ARG A 115 -6.63 12.51 -0.10
CA ARG A 115 -6.54 13.83 -0.70
C ARG A 115 -7.67 14.14 -1.68
N ASN A 116 -7.95 13.27 -2.66
CA ASN A 116 -8.82 13.59 -3.80
C ASN A 116 -10.28 13.15 -3.60
N MET A 117 -10.61 12.56 -2.45
CA MET A 117 -11.97 12.15 -2.12
C MET A 117 -12.32 12.55 -0.68
N ILE A 118 -11.69 11.96 0.33
CA ILE A 118 -12.18 12.08 1.71
C ILE A 118 -12.06 13.50 2.26
N PHE A 119 -11.01 14.24 1.90
CA PHE A 119 -10.80 15.61 2.32
C PHE A 119 -11.39 16.66 1.38
N GLU A 120 -12.02 16.24 0.28
CA GLU A 120 -12.66 17.15 -0.67
C GLU A 120 -14.09 17.44 -0.23
N LYS A 121 -14.42 18.73 -0.08
CA LYS A 121 -15.78 19.15 0.26
C LYS A 121 -16.75 18.75 -0.86
N GLY A 122 -17.93 18.22 -0.49
CA GLY A 122 -18.93 17.75 -1.44
C GLY A 122 -18.67 16.35 -1.97
N PHE A 123 -17.70 15.59 -1.43
CA PHE A 123 -17.40 14.25 -1.93
C PHE A 123 -18.57 13.28 -1.79
N ILE A 124 -19.51 13.51 -0.86
CA ILE A 124 -20.69 12.66 -0.68
C ILE A 124 -21.53 12.57 -1.97
N ASP A 125 -21.46 13.60 -2.81
CA ASP A 125 -22.16 13.69 -4.09
C ASP A 125 -21.55 12.79 -5.15
N LYS A 126 -20.28 12.43 -4.98
CA LYS A 126 -19.49 11.64 -5.93
C LYS A 126 -19.27 10.20 -5.47
N VAL A 127 -19.77 9.81 -4.29
CA VAL A 127 -19.54 8.46 -3.73
C VAL A 127 -19.95 7.35 -4.70
N LEU A 128 -21.11 7.48 -5.35
CA LEU A 128 -21.58 6.47 -6.32
C LEU A 128 -20.69 6.41 -7.57
N GLU A 129 -20.18 7.55 -8.03
CA GLU A 129 -19.27 7.64 -9.17
C GLU A 129 -17.91 6.99 -8.84
N TYR A 130 -17.35 7.33 -7.67
CA TYR A 130 -16.10 6.75 -7.19
C TYR A 130 -16.23 5.25 -6.89
N ASP A 131 -17.38 4.79 -6.38
CA ASP A 131 -17.67 3.37 -6.20
C ASP A 131 -17.70 2.64 -7.55
N ALA A 132 -18.35 3.20 -8.57
CA ALA A 132 -18.36 2.61 -9.91
C ALA A 132 -16.94 2.52 -10.53
N GLN A 133 -16.12 3.56 -10.35
CA GLN A 133 -14.71 3.54 -10.76
C GLN A 133 -13.91 2.47 -10.00
N PHE A 134 -14.11 2.35 -8.69
CA PHE A 134 -13.46 1.29 -7.91
C PHE A 134 -13.84 -0.10 -8.39
N MET A 135 -15.14 -0.34 -8.58
CA MET A 135 -15.67 -1.64 -8.96
C MET A 135 -15.17 -2.09 -10.34
N SER A 136 -14.95 -1.18 -11.28
CA SER A 136 -14.38 -1.52 -12.59
C SER A 136 -12.92 -1.98 -12.53
N MET A 137 -12.23 -1.74 -11.40
CA MET A 137 -10.84 -2.09 -11.17
C MET A 137 -10.65 -3.12 -10.05
N LEU A 138 -11.74 -3.75 -9.59
CA LEU A 138 -11.72 -4.65 -8.43
C LEU A 138 -10.68 -5.78 -8.62
N ASP A 139 -10.63 -6.39 -9.81
CA ASP A 139 -9.67 -7.45 -10.13
C ASP A 139 -8.21 -6.98 -10.02
N ARG A 140 -7.93 -5.71 -10.33
CA ARG A 140 -6.59 -5.13 -10.20
C ARG A 140 -6.19 -4.96 -8.74
N PHE A 141 -7.12 -4.53 -7.89
CA PHE A 141 -6.90 -4.50 -6.44
C PHE A 141 -6.76 -5.89 -5.82
N GLU A 142 -7.45 -6.89 -6.38
CA GLU A 142 -7.29 -8.29 -5.98
C GLU A 142 -5.91 -8.84 -6.36
N ASN A 143 -5.40 -8.51 -7.55
CA ASN A 143 -4.03 -8.80 -7.93
C ASN A 143 -3.03 -8.12 -7.00
N LEU A 144 -3.24 -6.85 -6.66
CA LEU A 144 -2.40 -6.14 -5.68
C LEU A 144 -2.40 -6.83 -4.31
N ARG A 145 -3.54 -7.36 -3.85
CA ARG A 145 -3.63 -8.15 -2.62
C ARG A 145 -2.77 -9.41 -2.70
N ASN A 146 -2.76 -10.09 -3.85
CA ASN A 146 -1.92 -11.25 -4.09
C ASN A 146 -0.43 -10.88 -4.14
N LEU A 147 -0.09 -9.76 -4.77
CA LEU A 147 1.27 -9.22 -4.79
C LEU A 147 1.76 -8.89 -3.37
N ASN A 148 0.92 -8.26 -2.54
CA ASN A 148 1.25 -7.98 -1.15
C ASN A 148 1.56 -9.27 -0.36
N LYS A 149 0.75 -10.32 -0.54
CA LYS A 149 1.05 -11.65 0.06
C LYS A 149 2.39 -12.19 -0.43
N ARG A 150 2.69 -12.04 -1.72
CA ARG A 150 3.95 -12.48 -2.30
C ARG A 150 5.15 -11.74 -1.71
N VAL A 151 5.08 -10.41 -1.61
CA VAL A 151 6.15 -9.58 -1.03
C VAL A 151 6.31 -9.88 0.46
N VAL A 152 5.23 -10.01 1.23
CA VAL A 152 5.32 -10.41 2.65
C VAL A 152 5.97 -11.78 2.80
N GLY A 153 5.63 -12.75 1.94
CA GLY A 153 6.28 -14.06 1.91
C GLY A 153 7.77 -13.99 1.55
N LEU A 154 8.12 -13.16 0.57
CA LEU A 154 9.51 -12.85 0.21
C LEU A 154 10.28 -12.30 1.41
N LEU A 155 9.72 -11.33 2.15
CA LEU A 155 10.36 -10.75 3.33
C LEU A 155 10.57 -11.79 4.44
N HIS A 156 9.62 -12.72 4.64
CA HIS A 156 9.82 -13.84 5.58
C HIS A 156 10.97 -14.75 5.16
N HIS A 157 11.04 -15.14 3.90
CA HIS A 157 12.14 -15.97 3.39
C HIS A 157 13.48 -15.23 3.45
N TRP A 158 13.47 -13.92 3.16
CA TRP A 158 14.66 -13.09 3.24
C TRP A 158 15.18 -13.05 4.68
N LYS A 159 14.33 -12.73 5.66
CA LYS A 159 14.70 -12.77 7.09
C LYS A 159 15.26 -14.13 7.53
N ALA A 160 14.71 -15.23 7.02
CA ALA A 160 15.14 -16.58 7.37
C ALA A 160 16.41 -17.06 6.64
N ALA A 161 16.88 -16.34 5.62
CA ALA A 161 18.04 -16.74 4.84
C ALA A 161 19.34 -16.62 5.64
N SER A 162 20.23 -17.61 5.45
CA SER A 162 21.59 -17.60 6.01
C SER A 162 22.55 -16.82 5.11
N GLY A 163 23.58 -16.22 5.70
CA GLY A 163 24.67 -15.60 4.94
C GLY A 163 24.33 -14.24 4.34
N ARG A 164 23.29 -13.57 4.85
CA ARG A 164 22.96 -12.18 4.52
C ARG A 164 24.13 -11.25 4.83
N THR A 165 24.40 -10.32 3.93
CA THR A 165 25.45 -9.29 4.02
C THR A 165 24.88 -7.86 3.98
N ALA A 166 23.60 -7.71 3.65
CA ALA A 166 22.94 -6.43 3.52
C ALA A 166 22.97 -5.68 4.85
N SER A 167 23.24 -4.38 4.77
CA SER A 167 23.19 -3.48 5.91
C SER A 167 22.85 -2.07 5.45
N TYR A 168 22.40 -1.24 6.39
CA TYR A 168 22.22 0.19 6.18
C TYR A 168 22.59 0.95 7.45
N GLU A 169 23.02 2.19 7.31
CA GLU A 169 23.24 3.09 8.45
C GLU A 169 21.99 3.94 8.71
N TRP A 170 21.51 4.62 7.67
CA TRP A 170 20.35 5.51 7.73
C TRP A 170 19.63 5.56 6.38
N ILE A 171 18.29 5.47 6.42
CA ILE A 171 17.46 5.63 5.23
C ILE A 171 16.61 6.88 5.42
N ASP A 172 17.09 8.00 4.90
CA ASP A 172 16.23 9.16 4.64
C ASP A 172 15.41 8.89 3.38
N TYR A 173 14.14 8.50 3.55
CA TYR A 173 13.27 8.21 2.41
C TYR A 173 12.87 9.46 1.62
N PHE A 174 13.13 10.68 2.12
CA PHE A 174 12.84 11.92 1.42
C PHE A 174 14.07 12.41 0.64
N GLU A 175 15.27 12.28 1.19
CA GLU A 175 16.52 12.65 0.51
C GLU A 175 17.04 11.56 -0.42
N HIS A 176 17.08 10.31 0.06
CA HIS A 176 17.72 9.20 -0.65
C HIS A 176 16.78 8.53 -1.66
N LEU A 177 15.50 8.38 -1.30
CA LEU A 177 14.48 7.75 -2.15
C LEU A 177 13.68 8.79 -2.92
N THR A 178 14.36 9.49 -3.85
CA THR A 178 13.79 10.62 -4.58
C THR A 178 12.50 10.28 -5.32
N PHE A 179 12.33 9.05 -5.81
CA PHE A 179 11.09 8.60 -6.44
C PHE A 179 9.89 8.69 -5.49
N LEU A 180 10.09 8.36 -4.21
CA LEU A 180 9.04 8.42 -3.20
C LEU A 180 8.77 9.86 -2.79
N ARG A 181 9.81 10.68 -2.60
CA ARG A 181 9.66 12.13 -2.36
C ARG A 181 8.83 12.79 -3.45
N ASP A 182 9.23 12.60 -4.71
CA ASP A 182 8.60 13.27 -5.85
C ASP A 182 7.14 12.83 -5.96
N ASP A 183 6.84 11.57 -5.64
CA ASP A 183 5.47 11.06 -5.59
C ASP A 183 4.63 11.63 -4.44
N VAL A 184 5.22 11.79 -3.24
CA VAL A 184 4.55 12.47 -2.12
C VAL A 184 4.20 13.90 -2.52
N VAL A 185 5.15 14.62 -3.11
CA VAL A 185 4.95 16.01 -3.57
C VAL A 185 3.89 16.07 -4.67
N GLU A 186 3.94 15.21 -5.67
CA GLU A 186 2.96 15.19 -6.76
C GLU A 186 1.54 14.96 -6.22
N ARG A 187 1.37 14.06 -5.26
CA ARG A 187 0.08 13.76 -4.65
C ARG A 187 -0.47 14.89 -3.79
N THR A 188 0.34 15.91 -3.51
CA THR A 188 -0.15 17.16 -2.89
C THR A 188 -0.81 18.13 -3.87
N LYS A 189 -0.83 17.86 -5.19
CA LYS A 189 -1.40 18.79 -6.18
C LYS A 189 -2.91 18.65 -6.39
N GLY A 190 -3.51 17.58 -5.87
CA GLY A 190 -4.93 17.28 -6.10
C GLY A 190 -5.19 16.71 -7.50
N ALA A 191 -6.23 15.90 -7.65
CA ALA A 191 -6.65 15.32 -8.93
C ALA A 191 -8.17 15.22 -9.03
N PRO A 192 -8.76 15.14 -10.25
CA PRO A 192 -10.21 15.07 -10.43
C PRO A 192 -10.89 13.84 -9.80
N SER A 193 -10.13 12.74 -9.63
CA SER A 193 -10.58 11.50 -9.03
C SER A 193 -9.48 10.92 -8.14
N PRO A 194 -9.81 10.18 -7.06
CA PRO A 194 -8.83 9.39 -6.31
C PRO A 194 -8.13 8.31 -7.16
N TYR A 195 -8.66 8.01 -8.35
CA TYR A 195 -8.15 7.00 -9.27
C TYR A 195 -7.42 7.58 -10.49
N SER A 196 -7.22 8.90 -10.58
CA SER A 196 -6.62 9.52 -11.78
C SER A 196 -5.23 8.98 -12.17
N ASP A 197 -4.41 8.58 -11.19
CA ASP A 197 -3.08 7.99 -11.41
C ASP A 197 -3.00 6.50 -11.01
N ILE A 198 -4.13 5.80 -10.93
CA ILE A 198 -4.19 4.44 -10.36
C ILE A 198 -3.39 3.42 -11.16
N GLU A 199 -3.35 3.53 -12.49
CA GLU A 199 -2.56 2.62 -13.33
C GLU A 199 -1.06 2.79 -13.08
N LYS A 200 -0.59 4.03 -12.91
CA LYS A 200 0.80 4.29 -12.53
C LYS A 200 1.09 3.77 -11.13
N ALA A 201 0.14 3.86 -10.20
CA ALA A 201 0.28 3.29 -8.86
C ALA A 201 0.45 1.76 -8.91
N PHE A 202 -0.33 1.05 -9.74
CA PHE A 202 -0.15 -0.38 -9.95
C PHE A 202 1.21 -0.74 -10.56
N MET A 203 1.70 0.04 -11.53
CA MET A 203 3.03 -0.18 -12.10
C MET A 203 4.13 0.03 -11.06
N ARG A 204 4.05 1.09 -10.25
CA ARG A 204 5.07 1.41 -9.24
C ARG A 204 5.15 0.37 -8.12
N VAL A 205 4.02 -0.18 -7.70
CA VAL A 205 4.04 -1.21 -6.65
C VAL A 205 4.60 -2.54 -7.15
N GLU A 206 4.37 -2.86 -8.42
CA GLU A 206 5.07 -3.96 -9.08
C GLU A 206 6.58 -3.71 -9.20
N ASP A 207 6.99 -2.51 -9.61
CA ASP A 207 8.40 -2.13 -9.71
C ASP A 207 9.11 -2.17 -8.35
N MET A 208 8.43 -1.73 -7.29
CA MET A 208 8.90 -1.81 -5.92
C MET A 208 9.04 -3.27 -5.47
N ALA A 209 8.08 -4.13 -5.79
CA ALA A 209 8.15 -5.57 -5.47
C ALA A 209 9.36 -6.24 -6.15
N VAL A 210 9.62 -5.91 -7.43
CA VAL A 210 10.80 -6.39 -8.14
C VAL A 210 12.08 -5.86 -7.49
N ASN A 211 12.14 -4.58 -7.11
CA ASN A 211 13.32 -4.03 -6.45
C ASN A 211 13.60 -4.69 -5.09
N LEU A 212 12.58 -4.92 -4.27
CA LEU A 212 12.73 -5.66 -3.02
C LEU A 212 13.24 -7.09 -3.26
N PHE A 213 12.73 -7.77 -4.29
CA PHE A 213 13.23 -9.07 -4.70
C PHE A 213 14.70 -9.03 -5.13
N LEU A 214 15.10 -8.05 -5.93
CA LEU A 214 16.49 -7.92 -6.37
C LEU A 214 17.44 -7.61 -5.21
N LEU A 215 17.02 -6.80 -4.23
CA LEU A 215 17.80 -6.58 -2.99
C LEU A 215 17.96 -7.89 -2.21
N ALA A 216 16.88 -8.66 -2.05
CA ALA A 216 16.92 -9.94 -1.34
C ALA A 216 17.81 -10.98 -2.06
N VAL A 217 17.80 -11.01 -3.40
CA VAL A 217 18.69 -11.86 -4.21
C VAL A 217 20.14 -11.43 -4.09
N GLU A 218 20.42 -10.13 -4.17
CA GLU A 218 21.77 -9.59 -4.01
C GLU A 218 22.34 -9.88 -2.61
N ASP A 219 21.48 -9.84 -1.59
CA ASP A 219 21.84 -10.15 -0.20
C ASP A 219 22.12 -11.64 0.06
N THR A 220 21.32 -12.52 -0.54
CA THR A 220 21.31 -13.95 -0.17
C THR A 220 21.99 -14.86 -1.18
N MET A 221 22.07 -14.43 -2.44
CA MET A 221 22.54 -15.25 -3.56
C MET A 221 23.09 -14.37 -4.70
N PRO A 222 24.16 -13.57 -4.46
CA PRO A 222 24.67 -12.60 -5.43
C PRO A 222 25.03 -13.21 -6.78
N ASP A 223 25.49 -14.47 -6.82
CA ASP A 223 25.78 -15.19 -8.07
C ASP A 223 24.54 -15.39 -8.95
N LYS A 224 23.35 -15.49 -8.35
CA LYS A 224 22.07 -15.64 -9.07
C LYS A 224 21.56 -14.32 -9.65
N LEU A 225 22.04 -13.18 -9.17
CA LEU A 225 21.73 -11.88 -9.77
C LEU A 225 22.27 -11.79 -11.21
N ALA A 226 23.41 -12.41 -11.50
CA ALA A 226 23.96 -12.47 -12.86
C ALA A 226 23.03 -13.23 -13.82
N LEU A 227 22.42 -14.34 -13.37
CA LEU A 227 21.44 -15.10 -14.14
C LEU A 227 20.20 -14.26 -14.49
N ILE A 228 19.73 -13.43 -13.55
CA ILE A 228 18.60 -12.53 -13.80
C ILE A 228 18.99 -11.51 -14.89
N LYS A 229 20.19 -10.92 -14.81
CA LYS A 229 20.68 -9.97 -15.83
C LYS A 229 20.78 -10.58 -17.22
N GLU A 230 21.19 -11.85 -17.30
CA GLU A 230 21.28 -12.58 -18.57
C GLU A 230 19.90 -12.78 -19.20
N LYS A 231 18.90 -13.17 -18.38
CA LYS A 231 17.53 -13.43 -18.85
C LYS A 231 16.69 -12.16 -19.03
N SER A 232 17.00 -11.10 -18.30
CA SER A 232 16.32 -9.80 -18.34
C SER A 232 17.32 -8.66 -18.17
N ALA A 233 17.67 -8.03 -19.30
CA ALA A 233 18.66 -6.94 -19.33
C ALA A 233 18.24 -5.72 -18.49
N SER A 234 16.94 -5.45 -18.39
CA SER A 234 16.38 -4.38 -17.55
C SER A 234 16.27 -4.76 -16.07
N LEU A 235 16.58 -6.01 -15.71
CA LEU A 235 16.30 -6.64 -14.42
C LEU A 235 14.81 -6.76 -14.06
N TRP A 236 13.91 -6.32 -14.94
CA TRP A 236 12.48 -6.44 -14.71
C TRP A 236 12.03 -7.89 -14.91
N VAL A 237 11.31 -8.43 -13.92
CA VAL A 237 10.79 -9.80 -13.89
C VAL A 237 9.32 -9.78 -13.46
N ASN A 238 8.62 -10.91 -13.63
CA ASN A 238 7.23 -11.04 -13.20
C ASN A 238 7.12 -10.83 -11.67
N PRO A 239 6.50 -9.72 -11.20
CA PRO A 239 6.40 -9.39 -9.77
C PRO A 239 5.55 -10.40 -8.99
N TYR A 240 4.64 -11.11 -9.66
CA TYR A 240 3.77 -12.12 -9.04
C TYR A 240 4.47 -13.48 -8.88
N ALA A 241 5.68 -13.64 -9.43
CA ALA A 241 6.48 -14.86 -9.37
C ALA A 241 7.77 -14.72 -8.53
N VAL A 242 8.03 -13.55 -7.93
CA VAL A 242 9.26 -13.32 -7.14
C VAL A 242 9.34 -14.25 -5.94
N SER A 243 10.52 -14.84 -5.72
CA SER A 243 10.78 -15.80 -4.64
C SER A 243 12.27 -16.04 -4.47
N LEU A 244 12.75 -16.30 -3.26
CA LEU A 244 14.15 -16.73 -3.04
C LEU A 244 14.38 -18.23 -3.35
N ASN A 245 13.35 -18.97 -3.77
CA ASN A 245 13.53 -20.33 -4.27
C ASN A 245 13.95 -20.31 -5.76
N CYS A 246 15.24 -20.16 -6.01
CA CYS A 246 15.78 -19.99 -7.37
C CYS A 246 15.62 -21.21 -8.28
N GLU A 247 15.43 -22.41 -7.73
CA GLU A 247 15.20 -23.64 -8.51
C GLU A 247 13.86 -23.62 -9.25
N ASN A 248 12.89 -22.86 -8.73
CA ASN A 248 11.53 -22.79 -9.26
C ASN A 248 11.29 -21.58 -10.17
N TRP A 249 12.28 -20.70 -10.39
CA TRP A 249 12.06 -19.43 -11.11
C TRP A 249 11.48 -19.62 -12.52
N ASP A 250 11.99 -20.60 -13.28
CA ASP A 250 11.48 -20.87 -14.63
C ASP A 250 10.07 -21.49 -14.58
N SER A 251 9.78 -22.41 -13.66
CA SER A 251 8.46 -23.06 -13.53
C SER A 251 7.38 -22.12 -12.98
N ASP A 252 7.76 -21.21 -12.08
CA ASP A 252 6.86 -20.22 -11.48
C ASP A 252 6.62 -19.02 -12.41
N GLY A 253 7.31 -18.97 -13.56
CA GLY A 253 7.15 -17.93 -14.56
C GLY A 253 7.79 -16.60 -14.17
N LEU A 254 8.91 -16.61 -13.43
CA LEU A 254 9.64 -15.40 -13.06
C LEU A 254 10.05 -14.59 -14.30
N PHE A 255 10.50 -15.26 -15.34
CA PHE A 255 10.94 -14.64 -16.60
C PHE A 255 9.82 -14.53 -17.64
N GLN A 256 8.56 -14.83 -17.26
CA GLN A 256 7.43 -14.64 -18.14
C GLN A 256 7.16 -13.14 -18.31
N ARG A 257 7.11 -12.69 -19.57
CA ARG A 257 6.73 -11.31 -19.90
C ARG A 257 5.23 -11.11 -19.72
N LEU A 258 4.84 -10.45 -18.63
CA LEU A 258 3.46 -9.98 -18.45
C LEU A 258 3.20 -8.68 -19.23
N HIS A 259 4.22 -7.82 -19.30
CA HIS A 259 4.18 -6.52 -19.95
C HIS A 259 5.51 -6.25 -20.66
N THR A 260 5.60 -5.12 -21.37
CA THR A 260 6.89 -4.61 -21.88
C THR A 260 7.84 -4.36 -20.71
N ASP A 261 9.12 -4.72 -20.90
CA ASP A 261 10.17 -4.49 -19.90
C ASP A 261 10.16 -3.02 -19.46
N ARG A 262 10.06 -2.80 -18.13
CA ARG A 262 10.03 -1.46 -17.54
C ARG A 262 11.40 -1.10 -16.99
N ASP A 263 11.77 0.17 -17.15
CA ASP A 263 12.97 0.70 -16.50
C ASP A 263 12.70 0.90 -15.01
N ILE A 264 13.36 0.07 -14.19
CA ILE A 264 13.29 0.12 -12.73
C ILE A 264 14.59 0.62 -12.09
N SER A 265 15.54 1.10 -12.91
CA SER A 265 16.85 1.57 -12.45
C SER A 265 16.72 2.72 -11.46
N TYR A 266 15.75 3.62 -11.64
CA TYR A 266 15.52 4.77 -10.76
C TYR A 266 15.27 4.39 -9.28
N MET A 267 14.52 3.29 -9.03
CA MET A 267 14.33 2.76 -7.68
C MET A 267 15.59 2.02 -7.20
N ARG A 268 16.17 1.21 -8.09
CA ARG A 268 17.35 0.39 -7.76
C ARG A 268 18.55 1.26 -7.34
N ASP A 269 18.80 2.32 -8.10
CA ASP A 269 19.87 3.29 -7.84
C ASP A 269 19.62 4.05 -6.54
N ALA A 270 18.36 4.36 -6.21
CA ALA A 270 18.00 4.96 -4.94
C ALA A 270 18.28 4.01 -3.76
N PHE A 271 17.90 2.73 -3.87
CA PHE A 271 18.21 1.73 -2.84
C PHE A 271 19.71 1.49 -2.68
N LYS A 272 20.47 1.44 -3.78
CA LYS A 272 21.93 1.24 -3.74
C LYS A 272 22.71 2.39 -3.12
N LYS A 273 22.09 3.56 -2.90
CA LYS A 273 22.70 4.66 -2.12
C LYS A 273 22.64 4.43 -0.62
N VAL A 274 21.73 3.57 -0.14
CA VAL A 274 21.44 3.41 1.29
C VAL A 274 21.64 1.99 1.80
N ILE A 275 21.55 0.98 0.93
CA ILE A 275 21.83 -0.41 1.25
C ILE A 275 23.21 -0.79 0.73
N SER A 276 24.05 -1.34 1.60
CA SER A 276 25.35 -1.94 1.28
C SER A 276 25.26 -3.45 1.35
N PHE A 277 26.10 -4.16 0.58
CA PHE A 277 26.18 -5.62 0.50
C PHE A 277 27.62 -6.10 0.67
#